data_AF-A0A1I8J6C4-F1
#
_entry.id   AF-A0A1I8J6C4-F1
#
_cell.length_a   1.000
_cell.length_b   1.000
_cell.length_c   1.000
_cell.angle_alpha   90.00
_cell.angle_beta   90.00
_cell.angle_gamma   90.00
#
_symmetry.space_group_name_H-M   'P 1'
#
loop_
_entity.id
_entity.type
_entity.pdbx_description
1 polymer ?
#
loop_
_entity_poly.entity_id
_entity_poly.type
_entity_poly.pdbx_seq_one_letter_code
_entity_poly.pdbx_strand_id
1 'polypeptide(L)'
;MQLICNAHAILSHYEFNSAENCLTLQLGEQRIASGVYPLTSCLNHSCQPSVASTFSTLTGNCGLLTVRTLTDLAAGKQVYNCYGPHYLRHEWSERRQSLAEQYFFECQCPHCVSRDSGNQRHRALRCPGEACRGTDQPALLTWTGDDLRQEPRLVCLSCRSAFSDPTLLASLASKLDAANSQLTQAALLAEDRPAEALALLRNCQARLTACAHSGNSRLGRCHDLQAKCFSRLGKHRQAAGHAIRSATIVKVQFGGESVEYGKELFKASELLALAGERDRLQQTADICLRLLRLYYGNADSCPLISELEVMLL
;
A
#
# COMPACT_ATOMS: atom_id res chain seq x y z
N MET A 1 -19.93 14.45 -33.99
CA MET A 1 -18.88 13.41 -33.86
C MET A 1 -18.73 13.13 -32.38
N GLN A 2 -19.08 11.92 -31.90
CA GLN A 2 -18.87 11.52 -30.50
C GLN A 2 -17.55 10.76 -30.41
N LEU A 3 -16.65 11.19 -29.52
CA LEU A 3 -15.40 10.47 -29.25
C LEU A 3 -15.66 9.45 -28.14
N ILE A 4 -15.65 8.16 -28.46
CA ILE A 4 -15.75 7.08 -27.47
C ILE A 4 -14.34 6.85 -26.91
N CYS A 5 -14.06 7.39 -25.73
CA CYS A 5 -12.74 7.34 -25.10
C CYS A 5 -12.86 7.34 -23.58
N ASN A 6 -11.96 6.62 -22.91
CA ASN A 6 -11.86 6.65 -21.45
C ASN A 6 -11.17 7.96 -21.03
N ALA A 7 -11.77 8.67 -20.08
CA ALA A 7 -11.10 9.78 -19.40
C ALA A 7 -10.08 9.21 -18.42
N HIS A 8 -8.81 9.57 -18.60
CA HIS A 8 -7.73 9.13 -17.73
C HIS A 8 -7.49 10.18 -16.65
N ALA A 9 -7.47 9.75 -15.38
CA ALA A 9 -7.08 10.62 -14.28
C ALA A 9 -5.56 10.84 -14.33
N ILE A 10 -5.14 12.08 -14.56
CA ILE A 10 -3.73 12.45 -14.50
C ILE A 10 -3.39 12.65 -13.02
N LEU A 11 -2.56 11.75 -12.51
CA LEU A 11 -2.08 11.77 -11.13
C LEU A 11 -0.70 12.44 -11.11
N SER A 12 -0.53 13.45 -10.27
CA SER A 12 0.83 13.86 -9.90
C SER A 12 1.30 13.01 -8.74
N HIS A 13 2.59 12.71 -8.71
CA HIS A 13 3.24 12.32 -7.47
C HIS A 13 3.51 13.60 -6.67
N TYR A 14 3.19 13.60 -5.39
CA TYR A 14 3.45 14.73 -4.50
C TYR A 14 4.27 14.23 -3.32
N GLU A 15 5.25 15.03 -2.96
CA GLU A 15 6.01 14.94 -1.74
C GLU A 15 5.33 15.82 -0.69
N PHE A 16 4.80 15.23 0.37
CA PHE A 16 4.45 16.00 1.55
C PHE A 16 5.72 16.24 2.38
N ASN A 17 6.31 17.41 2.24
CA ASN A 17 7.31 17.91 3.20
C ASN A 17 6.54 18.56 4.35
N SER A 18 6.34 17.86 5.47
CA SER A 18 5.75 18.49 6.65
C SER A 18 6.79 19.37 7.33
N ALA A 19 6.95 20.60 6.83
CA ALA A 19 7.83 21.65 7.34
C ALA A 19 9.33 21.31 7.39
N GLU A 20 10.13 22.34 7.13
CA GLU A 20 11.59 22.34 7.17
C GLU A 20 12.09 21.58 8.42
N ASN A 21 12.80 20.46 8.19
CA ASN A 21 13.33 19.46 9.14
C ASN A 21 12.54 18.15 9.37
N CYS A 22 11.49 17.83 8.60
CA CYS A 22 10.86 16.49 8.61
C CYS A 22 10.95 15.76 7.26
N LEU A 23 12.02 14.99 7.06
CA LEU A 23 12.21 14.15 5.87
C LEU A 23 11.53 12.79 6.02
N THR A 24 10.21 12.77 6.23
CA THR A 24 9.42 11.57 5.93
C THR A 24 8.45 11.91 4.83
N LEU A 25 8.85 11.66 3.59
CA LEU A 25 8.02 11.84 2.42
C LEU A 25 6.81 10.93 2.50
N GLN A 26 5.62 11.51 2.60
CA GLN A 26 4.40 10.77 2.32
C GLN A 26 4.16 10.85 0.81
N LEU A 27 4.61 9.83 0.08
CA LEU A 27 4.34 9.69 -1.35
C LEU A 27 2.85 9.41 -1.60
N GLY A 28 2.14 10.45 -2.02
CA GLY A 28 0.73 10.39 -2.40
C GLY A 28 0.54 10.51 -3.91
N GLU A 29 -0.60 10.01 -4.39
CA GLU A 29 -1.13 10.30 -5.72
C GLU A 29 -2.43 11.07 -5.54
N GLN A 30 -2.50 12.25 -6.12
CA GLN A 30 -3.68 13.11 -6.22
C GLN A 30 -3.90 13.46 -7.69
N ARG A 31 -5.18 13.49 -8.07
CA ARG A 31 -5.61 13.85 -9.41
C ARG A 31 -5.45 15.35 -9.61
N ILE A 32 -4.55 15.74 -10.50
CA ILE A 32 -4.39 17.15 -10.93
C ILE A 32 -5.26 17.50 -12.12
N ALA A 33 -5.57 16.52 -12.97
CA ALA A 33 -6.26 16.77 -14.23
C ALA A 33 -6.94 15.51 -14.77
N SER A 34 -7.63 15.67 -15.89
CA SER A 34 -8.15 14.55 -16.69
C SER A 34 -7.67 14.73 -18.12
N GLY A 35 -7.18 13.66 -18.72
CA GLY A 35 -6.72 13.65 -20.11
C GLY A 35 -7.45 12.62 -20.94
N VAL A 36 -7.51 12.88 -22.24
CA VAL A 36 -8.11 11.99 -23.24
C VAL A 36 -6.98 11.42 -24.09
N TYR A 37 -6.79 10.11 -24.03
CA TYR A 37 -5.70 9.41 -24.70
C TYR A 37 -6.28 8.27 -25.55
N PRO A 38 -6.56 8.50 -26.84
CA PRO A 38 -7.27 7.52 -27.68
C PRO A 38 -6.58 6.16 -27.74
N LEU A 39 -5.24 6.13 -27.85
CA LEU A 39 -4.49 4.88 -27.95
C LEU A 39 -4.56 4.05 -26.65
N THR A 40 -4.44 4.68 -25.49
CA THR A 40 -4.50 3.94 -24.22
C THR A 40 -5.92 3.56 -23.84
N SER A 41 -6.93 4.27 -24.35
CA SER A 41 -8.34 3.87 -24.25
C SER A 41 -8.67 2.58 -25.00
N CYS A 42 -7.82 2.13 -25.92
CA CYS A 42 -7.97 0.81 -26.56
C CYS A 42 -7.54 -0.35 -25.65
N LEU A 43 -6.84 -0.09 -24.54
CA LEU A 43 -6.39 -1.13 -23.61
C LEU A 43 -7.54 -1.54 -22.71
N ASN A 44 -7.99 -2.79 -22.82
CA ASN A 44 -9.05 -3.31 -21.96
C ASN A 44 -8.61 -3.48 -20.51
N HIS A 45 -9.60 -3.59 -19.63
CA HIS A 45 -9.40 -3.76 -18.20
C HIS A 45 -8.97 -5.19 -17.80
N SER A 46 -8.06 -5.28 -16.84
CA SER A 46 -7.88 -6.41 -15.93
C SER A 46 -7.64 -5.89 -14.51
N CYS A 47 -8.19 -6.55 -13.48
CA CYS A 47 -7.95 -6.17 -12.08
C CYS A 47 -6.48 -6.39 -11.66
N GLN A 48 -5.75 -7.26 -12.39
CA GLN A 48 -4.29 -7.36 -12.37
C GLN A 48 -3.78 -6.92 -13.75
N PRO A 49 -3.30 -5.69 -13.92
CA PRO A 49 -2.89 -5.17 -15.22
C PRO A 49 -1.56 -5.79 -15.67
N SER A 50 -1.34 -5.84 -16.99
CA SER A 50 -0.04 -6.19 -17.55
C SER A 50 0.86 -4.97 -17.74
N VAL A 51 0.32 -3.76 -17.56
CA VAL A 51 1.04 -2.50 -17.72
C VAL A 51 0.89 -1.58 -16.52
N ALA A 52 1.88 -0.72 -16.33
CA ALA A 52 1.76 0.50 -15.54
C ALA A 52 1.60 1.70 -16.48
N SER A 53 0.77 2.64 -16.05
CA SER A 53 0.54 3.93 -16.72
C SER A 53 1.11 5.04 -15.87
N THR A 54 1.97 5.88 -16.44
CA THR A 54 2.61 7.01 -15.74
C THR A 54 2.45 8.28 -16.55
N PHE A 55 2.20 9.39 -15.87
CA PHE A 55 2.13 10.71 -16.49
C PHE A 55 3.40 11.49 -16.20
N SER A 56 4.03 12.02 -17.23
CA SER A 56 5.13 12.95 -17.06
C SER A 56 4.59 14.30 -16.55
N THR A 57 5.19 14.79 -15.46
CA THR A 57 4.93 16.11 -14.87
C THR A 57 6.02 17.13 -15.23
N LEU A 58 7.04 16.73 -15.99
CA LEU A 58 8.14 17.61 -16.40
C LEU A 58 7.66 18.71 -17.35
N THR A 59 8.15 19.93 -17.16
CA THR A 59 7.69 21.17 -17.81
C THR A 59 7.68 21.11 -19.35
N GLY A 60 8.51 20.28 -19.98
CA GLY A 60 8.53 20.09 -21.44
C GLY A 60 7.64 18.95 -21.98
N ASN A 61 7.18 18.03 -21.12
CA ASN A 61 6.41 16.84 -21.49
C ASN A 61 5.19 16.65 -20.57
N CYS A 62 4.64 17.76 -20.06
CA CYS A 62 3.53 17.71 -19.11
C CYS A 62 2.30 17.09 -19.77
N GLY A 63 1.79 16.00 -19.20
CA GLY A 63 0.66 15.27 -19.75
C GLY A 63 1.03 14.19 -20.78
N LEU A 64 2.31 13.90 -21.02
CA LEU A 64 2.71 12.70 -21.76
C LEU A 64 2.38 11.45 -20.93
N LEU A 65 1.51 10.59 -21.45
CA LEU A 65 1.18 9.30 -20.87
C LEU A 65 2.12 8.23 -21.43
N THR A 66 2.88 7.59 -20.55
CA THR A 66 3.71 6.43 -20.87
C THR A 66 3.09 5.16 -20.31
N VAL A 67 3.01 4.12 -21.14
CA VAL A 67 2.54 2.79 -20.77
C VAL A 67 3.72 1.82 -20.84
N ARG A 68 4.01 1.13 -19.73
CA ARG A 68 5.13 0.17 -19.63
C ARG A 68 4.61 -1.19 -19.23
N THR A 69 5.13 -2.25 -19.85
CA THR A 69 4.81 -3.63 -19.46
C THR A 69 5.47 -3.96 -18.12
N LEU A 70 4.70 -4.54 -17.20
CA LEU A 70 5.18 -4.99 -15.88
C LEU A 70 5.66 -6.44 -15.91
N THR A 71 5.31 -7.17 -16.97
CA THR A 71 5.68 -8.56 -17.21
C THR A 71 6.01 -8.75 -18.68
N ASP A 72 6.76 -9.80 -19.01
CA ASP A 72 6.96 -10.20 -20.39
C ASP A 72 5.63 -10.56 -21.05
N LEU A 73 5.42 -10.10 -22.28
CA LEU A 73 4.21 -10.37 -23.07
C LEU A 73 4.59 -11.00 -24.41
N ALA A 74 4.06 -12.20 -24.66
CA ALA A 74 4.25 -12.87 -25.94
C ALA A 74 3.47 -12.15 -27.05
N ALA A 75 4.00 -12.21 -28.28
CA ALA A 75 3.33 -11.65 -29.45
C ALA A 75 1.90 -12.20 -29.60
N GLY A 76 0.95 -11.30 -29.92
CA GLY A 76 -0.47 -11.64 -30.05
C GLY A 76 -1.23 -11.77 -28.73
N LYS A 77 -0.57 -11.63 -27.56
CA LYS A 77 -1.28 -11.53 -26.28
C LYS A 77 -1.84 -10.13 -26.05
N GLN A 78 -2.98 -10.08 -25.39
CA GLN A 78 -3.65 -8.84 -25.07
C GLN A 78 -2.91 -8.09 -23.97
N VAL A 79 -2.82 -6.77 -24.14
CA VAL A 79 -2.28 -5.84 -23.14
C VAL A 79 -3.45 -5.30 -22.31
N TYR A 80 -3.36 -5.41 -20.99
CA TYR A 80 -4.41 -5.00 -20.07
C TYR A 80 -3.98 -3.85 -19.17
N ASN A 81 -4.80 -2.80 -19.11
CA ASN A 81 -4.69 -1.73 -18.13
C ASN A 81 -5.61 -1.99 -16.92
N CYS A 82 -5.45 -1.24 -15.83
CA CYS A 82 -6.38 -1.22 -14.71
C CYS A 82 -7.12 0.12 -14.69
N TYR A 83 -8.45 0.09 -14.60
CA TYR A 83 -9.31 1.28 -14.69
C TYR A 83 -9.55 1.94 -13.32
N GLY A 84 -8.81 1.51 -12.30
CA GLY A 84 -9.01 1.87 -10.89
C GLY A 84 -9.13 0.65 -9.97
N PRO A 85 -10.15 -0.23 -10.15
CA PRO A 85 -10.39 -1.35 -9.25
C PRO A 85 -9.34 -2.47 -9.40
N HIS A 86 -8.28 -2.38 -8.60
CA HIS A 86 -7.18 -3.35 -8.55
C HIS A 86 -7.45 -4.49 -7.54
N TYR A 87 -7.06 -5.73 -7.87
CA TYR A 87 -7.35 -6.90 -7.04
C TYR A 87 -6.71 -6.85 -5.64
N LEU A 88 -5.52 -6.26 -5.49
CA LEU A 88 -4.86 -6.09 -4.18
C LEU A 88 -5.43 -4.94 -3.33
N ARG A 89 -6.23 -4.05 -3.91
CA ARG A 89 -6.70 -2.81 -3.25
C ARG A 89 -8.18 -2.83 -2.91
N HIS A 90 -8.98 -3.60 -3.66
CA HIS A 90 -10.43 -3.58 -3.58
C HIS A 90 -10.99 -5.00 -3.49
N GLU A 91 -12.07 -5.13 -2.73
CA GLU A 91 -12.82 -6.38 -2.59
C GLU A 91 -13.45 -6.79 -3.93
N TRP A 92 -13.70 -8.10 -4.11
CA TRP A 92 -14.28 -8.59 -5.36
C TRP A 92 -15.61 -7.92 -5.73
N SER A 93 -16.50 -7.72 -4.74
CA SER A 93 -17.80 -7.08 -4.94
C SER A 93 -17.65 -5.62 -5.38
N GLU A 94 -16.76 -4.86 -4.73
CA GLU A 94 -16.46 -3.47 -5.07
C GLU A 94 -15.94 -3.36 -6.50
N ARG A 95 -14.98 -4.22 -6.89
CA ARG A 95 -14.43 -4.21 -8.25
C ARG A 95 -15.52 -4.44 -9.30
N ARG A 96 -16.40 -5.43 -9.08
CA ARG A 96 -17.48 -5.74 -10.02
C ARG A 96 -18.49 -4.60 -10.10
N GLN A 97 -18.90 -4.05 -8.95
CA GLN A 97 -19.85 -2.95 -8.89
C GLN A 97 -19.32 -1.70 -9.60
N SER A 98 -18.12 -1.24 -9.24
CA SER A 98 -17.55 -0.02 -9.83
C SER A 98 -17.35 -0.12 -11.34
N LEU A 99 -16.95 -1.29 -11.85
CA LEU A 99 -16.80 -1.50 -13.30
C LEU A 99 -18.14 -1.54 -14.02
N ALA A 100 -19.16 -2.18 -13.43
CA ALA A 100 -20.49 -2.23 -14.01
C ALA A 100 -21.15 -0.85 -14.03
N GLU A 101 -21.02 -0.07 -12.96
CA GLU A 101 -21.61 1.27 -12.85
C GLU A 101 -20.92 2.30 -13.76
N GLN A 102 -19.58 2.28 -13.84
CA GLN A 102 -18.83 3.30 -14.57
C GLN A 102 -18.55 2.94 -16.03
N TYR A 103 -18.32 1.66 -16.33
CA TYR A 103 -17.87 1.19 -17.65
C TYR A 103 -18.83 0.19 -18.30
N PHE A 104 -19.94 -0.15 -17.63
CA PHE A 104 -21.03 -0.96 -18.19
C PHE A 104 -20.62 -2.36 -18.68
N PHE A 105 -19.66 -3.00 -17.99
CA PHE A 105 -19.26 -4.38 -18.28
C PHE A 105 -18.96 -5.17 -17.00
N GLU A 106 -18.96 -6.50 -17.13
CA GLU A 106 -18.50 -7.41 -16.08
C GLU A 106 -17.09 -7.93 -16.38
N CYS A 107 -16.15 -7.71 -15.46
CA CYS A 107 -14.78 -8.16 -15.65
C CYS A 107 -14.66 -9.70 -15.51
N GLN A 108 -13.99 -10.31 -16.49
CA GLN A 108 -13.73 -11.76 -16.54
C GLN A 108 -12.24 -12.11 -16.32
N CYS A 109 -11.46 -11.22 -15.70
CA CYS A 109 -10.08 -11.55 -15.36
C CYS A 109 -10.02 -12.71 -14.35
N PRO A 110 -8.89 -13.42 -14.21
CA PRO A 110 -8.76 -14.59 -13.33
C PRO A 110 -9.25 -14.33 -11.90
N HIS A 111 -8.93 -13.16 -11.32
CA HIS A 111 -9.37 -12.76 -9.98
C HIS A 111 -10.89 -12.53 -9.87
N CYS A 112 -11.54 -12.05 -10.93
CA CYS A 112 -12.99 -11.86 -10.92
C CYS A 112 -13.75 -13.18 -11.12
N VAL A 113 -13.22 -14.07 -11.96
CA VAL A 113 -13.76 -15.42 -12.19
C VAL A 113 -13.65 -16.26 -10.91
N SER A 114 -12.52 -16.23 -10.22
CA SER A 114 -12.31 -16.98 -8.98
C SER A 114 -12.96 -16.32 -7.75
N ARG A 115 -13.63 -15.17 -7.92
CA ARG A 115 -14.17 -14.34 -6.82
C ARG A 115 -13.13 -13.99 -5.76
N ASP A 116 -11.90 -13.74 -6.22
CA ASP A 116 -10.79 -13.39 -5.34
C ASP A 116 -11.01 -12.00 -4.74
N SER A 117 -11.26 -11.97 -3.44
CA SER A 117 -11.37 -10.74 -2.64
C SER A 117 -10.04 -10.01 -2.44
N GLY A 118 -8.95 -10.48 -3.04
CA GLY A 118 -7.65 -9.84 -2.99
C GLY A 118 -6.86 -10.19 -1.74
N ASN A 119 -5.77 -9.47 -1.53
CA ASN A 119 -4.95 -9.66 -0.34
C ASN A 119 -5.57 -8.99 0.88
N GLN A 120 -6.41 -9.75 1.59
CA GLN A 120 -7.09 -9.29 2.81
C GLN A 120 -6.15 -9.20 4.04
N ARG A 121 -4.83 -9.42 3.89
CA ARG A 121 -3.87 -9.30 5.00
C ARG A 121 -3.82 -7.90 5.60
N HIS A 122 -4.13 -6.86 4.83
CA HIS A 122 -4.18 -5.47 5.30
C HIS A 122 -5.12 -5.25 6.49
N ARG A 123 -6.16 -6.09 6.65
CA ARG A 123 -7.12 -6.04 7.76
C ARG A 123 -7.09 -7.29 8.64
N ALA A 124 -6.23 -8.25 8.33
CA ALA A 124 -6.20 -9.54 9.00
C ALA A 124 -5.70 -9.44 10.44
N LEU A 125 -6.30 -10.27 11.29
CA LEU A 125 -5.88 -10.57 12.64
C LEU A 125 -5.10 -11.88 12.66
N ARG A 126 -4.40 -12.16 13.75
CA ARG A 126 -3.79 -13.48 13.99
C ARG A 126 -4.89 -14.46 14.36
N CYS A 127 -4.79 -15.67 13.82
CA CYS A 127 -5.66 -16.77 14.22
C CYS A 127 -5.46 -17.09 15.72
N PRO A 128 -6.53 -17.09 16.54
CA PRO A 128 -6.45 -17.46 17.95
C PRO A 128 -6.47 -18.99 18.18
N GLY A 129 -6.66 -19.79 17.14
CA GLY A 129 -6.76 -21.24 17.26
C GLY A 129 -5.45 -21.90 17.68
N GLU A 130 -5.54 -22.93 18.53
CA GLU A 130 -4.39 -23.70 19.03
C GLU A 130 -3.53 -24.28 17.90
N ALA A 131 -4.16 -24.76 16.82
CA ALA A 131 -3.46 -25.29 15.65
C ALA A 131 -2.61 -24.24 14.92
N CYS A 132 -2.90 -22.94 15.11
CA CYS A 132 -2.15 -21.83 14.56
C CYS A 132 -1.31 -21.09 15.63
N ARG A 133 -1.26 -21.58 16.87
CA ARG A 133 -0.51 -20.90 17.94
C ARG A 133 0.96 -20.78 17.56
N GLY A 134 1.52 -19.57 17.72
CA GLY A 134 2.91 -19.28 17.33
C GLY A 134 3.13 -19.13 15.82
N THR A 135 2.11 -19.34 14.99
CA THR A 135 2.16 -19.09 13.55
C THR A 135 1.42 -17.80 13.22
N ASP A 136 1.96 -16.98 12.33
CA ASP A 136 1.33 -15.70 11.93
C ASP A 136 0.26 -15.92 10.86
N GLN A 137 -0.72 -16.79 11.15
CA GLN A 137 -1.76 -17.14 10.17
C GLN A 137 -2.87 -16.08 10.16
N PRO A 138 -3.29 -15.59 8.98
CA PRO A 138 -4.29 -14.54 8.87
C PRO A 138 -5.70 -15.08 9.16
N ALA A 139 -6.45 -14.31 9.93
CA ALA A 139 -7.86 -14.50 10.19
C ALA A 139 -8.63 -13.20 9.96
N LEU A 140 -9.84 -13.30 9.40
CA LEU A 140 -10.65 -12.17 8.99
C LEU A 140 -11.95 -12.11 9.76
N LEU A 141 -12.31 -10.90 10.17
CA LEU A 141 -13.64 -10.66 10.71
C LEU A 141 -14.63 -10.68 9.53
N THR A 142 -15.64 -11.54 9.66
CA THR A 142 -16.72 -11.71 8.69
C THR A 142 -18.05 -11.65 9.42
N TRP A 143 -19.13 -11.37 8.71
CA TRP A 143 -20.47 -11.33 9.28
C TRP A 143 -21.34 -12.42 8.65
N THR A 144 -22.22 -13.00 9.47
CA THR A 144 -23.24 -13.97 9.05
C THR A 144 -24.63 -13.55 9.41
N GLY A 145 -25.62 -14.08 8.69
CA GLY A 145 -27.03 -13.82 8.91
C GLY A 145 -27.57 -12.80 7.91
N ASP A 146 -28.84 -12.49 8.04
CA ASP A 146 -29.54 -11.54 7.19
C ASP A 146 -29.21 -10.10 7.61
N ASP A 147 -29.56 -9.11 6.76
CA ASP A 147 -29.25 -7.68 6.98
C ASP A 147 -29.68 -7.14 8.37
N LEU A 148 -30.67 -7.77 9.00
CA LEU A 148 -31.21 -7.39 10.31
C LEU A 148 -30.49 -8.05 11.50
N ARG A 149 -29.72 -9.13 11.29
CA ARG A 149 -29.08 -9.93 12.35
C ARG A 149 -27.71 -10.42 11.89
N GLN A 150 -26.78 -9.47 11.77
CA GLN A 150 -25.40 -9.78 11.45
C GLN A 150 -24.63 -10.22 12.71
N GLU A 151 -24.22 -11.48 12.73
CA GLU A 151 -23.36 -12.05 13.77
C GLU A 151 -21.90 -12.03 13.31
N PRO A 152 -20.99 -11.35 14.04
CA PRO A 152 -19.59 -11.33 13.70
C PRO A 152 -18.92 -12.66 14.02
N ARG A 153 -18.02 -13.11 13.15
CA ARG A 153 -17.18 -14.28 13.34
C ARG A 153 -15.81 -14.07 12.73
N LEU A 154 -14.77 -14.50 13.45
CA LEU A 154 -13.40 -14.46 12.97
C LEU A 154 -13.08 -15.79 12.26
N VAL A 155 -12.67 -15.75 10.99
CA VAL A 155 -12.39 -16.96 10.20
C VAL A 155 -10.94 -16.99 9.77
N CYS A 156 -10.21 -18.06 10.12
CA CYS A 156 -8.84 -18.24 9.68
C CYS A 156 -8.78 -18.66 8.20
N LEU A 157 -7.91 -18.02 7.41
CA LEU A 157 -7.72 -18.35 6.00
C LEU A 157 -6.91 -19.63 5.78
N SER A 158 -6.19 -20.09 6.80
CA SER A 158 -5.31 -21.26 6.74
C SER A 158 -5.99 -22.51 7.33
N CYS A 159 -6.25 -22.53 8.65
CA CYS A 159 -6.87 -23.68 9.30
C CYS A 159 -8.40 -23.76 9.14
N ARG A 160 -9.03 -22.74 8.55
CA ARG A 160 -10.49 -22.64 8.31
C ARG A 160 -11.37 -22.63 9.57
N SER A 161 -10.79 -22.63 10.77
CA SER A 161 -11.53 -22.49 12.02
C SER A 161 -12.26 -21.14 12.07
N ALA A 162 -13.50 -21.18 12.56
CA ALA A 162 -14.33 -20.00 12.81
C ALA A 162 -14.48 -19.80 14.32
N PHE A 163 -14.35 -18.55 14.77
CA PHE A 163 -14.43 -18.16 16.18
C PHE A 163 -15.55 -17.12 16.33
N SER A 164 -16.61 -17.51 17.05
CA SER A 164 -17.80 -16.67 17.29
C SER A 164 -17.98 -16.32 18.77
N ASP A 165 -17.00 -16.63 19.63
CA ASP A 165 -17.07 -16.31 21.05
C ASP A 165 -17.19 -14.78 21.26
N PRO A 166 -18.30 -14.27 21.84
CA PRO A 166 -18.52 -12.84 21.98
C PRO A 166 -17.44 -12.14 22.81
N THR A 167 -16.87 -12.82 23.82
CA THR A 167 -15.86 -12.22 24.70
C THR A 167 -14.55 -11.99 23.98
N LEU A 168 -14.10 -12.97 23.18
CA LEU A 168 -12.96 -12.86 22.29
C LEU A 168 -13.16 -11.73 21.27
N LEU A 169 -14.30 -11.70 20.59
CA LEU A 169 -14.58 -10.71 19.55
C LEU A 169 -14.66 -9.29 20.12
N ALA A 170 -15.32 -9.10 21.26
CA ALA A 170 -15.36 -7.82 21.96
C ALA A 170 -13.95 -7.37 22.43
N SER A 171 -13.13 -8.31 22.91
CA SER A 171 -11.73 -8.02 23.29
C SER A 171 -10.90 -7.57 22.08
N LEU A 172 -11.04 -8.25 20.94
CA LEU A 172 -10.34 -7.88 19.70
C LEU A 172 -10.80 -6.52 19.19
N ALA A 173 -12.11 -6.26 19.15
CA ALA A 173 -12.68 -4.97 18.74
C ALA A 173 -12.14 -3.83 19.62
N SER A 174 -12.23 -3.97 20.95
CA SER A 174 -11.70 -2.98 21.90
C SER A 174 -10.20 -2.70 21.72
N LYS A 175 -9.39 -3.74 21.47
CA LYS A 175 -7.96 -3.57 21.19
C LYS A 175 -7.71 -2.79 19.89
N LEU A 176 -8.47 -3.08 18.84
CA LEU A 176 -8.35 -2.41 17.54
C LEU A 176 -8.82 -0.96 17.60
N ASP A 177 -9.91 -0.68 18.31
CA ASP A 177 -10.45 0.67 18.49
C ASP A 177 -9.48 1.53 19.30
N ALA A 178 -8.94 0.99 20.40
CA ALA A 178 -7.90 1.65 21.18
C ALA A 178 -6.65 1.92 20.34
N ALA A 179 -6.19 0.94 19.56
CA ALA A 179 -5.05 1.11 18.66
C ALA A 179 -5.32 2.20 17.60
N ASN A 180 -6.52 2.24 17.01
CA ASN A 180 -6.89 3.24 16.03
C ASN A 180 -6.96 4.65 16.61
N SER A 181 -7.52 4.79 17.82
CA SER A 181 -7.53 6.06 18.57
C SER A 181 -6.11 6.55 18.84
N GLN A 182 -5.23 5.67 19.31
CA GLN A 182 -3.81 5.98 19.56
C GLN A 182 -3.06 6.37 18.29
N LEU A 183 -3.29 5.70 17.16
CA LEU A 183 -2.67 6.05 15.88
C LEU A 183 -3.11 7.45 15.41
N THR A 184 -4.40 7.76 15.55
CA THR A 184 -4.93 9.08 15.19
C THR A 184 -4.34 10.18 16.06
N GLN A 185 -4.31 9.97 17.38
CA GLN A 185 -3.71 10.93 18.30
C GLN A 185 -2.19 11.10 18.07
N ALA A 186 -1.46 10.00 17.88
CA ALA A 186 -0.03 10.05 17.61
C ALA A 186 0.29 10.78 16.29
N ALA A 187 -0.55 10.62 15.26
CA ALA A 187 -0.38 11.33 14.00
C ALA A 187 -0.46 12.87 14.15
N LEU A 188 -1.36 13.36 15.01
CA LEU A 188 -1.49 14.79 15.32
C LEU A 188 -0.29 15.34 16.10
N LEU A 189 0.35 14.50 16.93
CA LEU A 189 1.48 14.90 17.77
C LEU A 189 2.84 14.69 17.10
N ALA A 190 2.92 13.92 16.01
CA ALA A 190 4.18 13.45 15.44
C ALA A 190 5.13 14.57 15.01
N GLU A 191 4.59 15.73 14.61
CA GLU A 191 5.37 16.86 14.12
C GLU A 191 5.96 17.71 15.26
N ASP A 192 5.11 18.11 16.20
CA ASP A 192 5.44 19.08 17.25
C ASP A 192 5.91 18.42 18.54
N ARG A 193 5.38 17.23 18.86
CA ARG A 193 5.60 16.51 20.14
C ARG A 193 5.94 15.02 19.89
N PRO A 194 7.01 14.73 19.12
CA PRO A 194 7.34 13.36 18.69
C PRO A 194 7.63 12.39 19.84
N ALA A 195 8.15 12.87 20.98
CA ALA A 195 8.41 12.02 22.14
C ALA A 195 7.12 11.47 22.78
N GLU A 196 6.07 12.28 22.82
CA GLU A 196 4.76 11.89 23.35
C GLU A 196 4.01 10.99 22.37
N ALA A 197 4.10 11.28 21.07
CA ALA A 197 3.61 10.40 20.02
C ALA A 197 4.25 9.01 20.12
N LEU A 198 5.57 8.92 20.35
CA LEU A 198 6.27 7.63 20.55
C LEU A 198 5.76 6.85 21.77
N ALA A 199 5.39 7.52 22.86
CA ALA A 199 4.82 6.84 24.03
C ALA A 199 3.47 6.18 23.71
N LEU A 200 2.61 6.88 22.96
CA LEU A 200 1.34 6.31 22.46
C LEU A 200 1.59 5.14 21.49
N LEU A 201 2.54 5.31 20.57
CA LEU A 201 2.86 4.31 19.55
C LEU A 201 3.45 3.04 20.13
N ARG A 202 4.24 3.10 21.21
CA ARG A 202 4.73 1.90 21.91
C ARG A 202 3.58 1.04 22.44
N ASN A 203 2.59 1.67 23.06
CA ASN A 203 1.40 0.98 23.57
C ASN A 203 0.55 0.43 22.42
N CYS A 204 0.39 1.20 21.35
CA CYS A 204 -0.33 0.79 20.15
C CYS A 204 0.34 -0.43 19.49
N GLN A 205 1.66 -0.41 19.32
CA GLN A 205 2.43 -1.50 18.73
C GLN A 205 2.30 -2.79 19.56
N ALA A 206 2.37 -2.71 20.89
CA ALA A 206 2.19 -3.88 21.76
C ALA A 206 0.80 -4.50 21.59
N ARG A 207 -0.25 -3.68 21.54
CA ARG A 207 -1.64 -4.13 21.29
C ARG A 207 -1.78 -4.79 19.92
N LEU A 208 -1.29 -4.14 18.87
CA LEU A 208 -1.37 -4.65 17.50
C LEU A 208 -0.56 -5.93 17.33
N THR A 209 0.64 -6.04 17.91
CA THR A 209 1.46 -7.25 17.82
C THR A 209 0.74 -8.46 18.45
N ALA A 210 -0.06 -8.24 19.49
CA ALA A 210 -0.80 -9.28 20.18
C ALA A 210 -2.01 -9.84 19.41
N CYS A 211 -2.56 -9.09 18.43
CA CYS A 211 -3.79 -9.52 17.74
C CYS A 211 -3.79 -9.35 16.22
N ALA A 212 -2.97 -8.47 15.65
CA ALA A 212 -2.93 -8.19 14.23
C ALA A 212 -1.90 -9.09 13.52
N HIS A 213 -2.26 -9.60 12.34
CA HIS A 213 -1.36 -10.32 11.44
C HIS A 213 -0.21 -9.38 11.01
N SER A 214 1.00 -9.90 10.71
CA SER A 214 2.15 -9.06 10.31
C SER A 214 1.82 -8.11 9.16
N GLY A 215 1.04 -8.57 8.18
CA GLY A 215 0.58 -7.77 7.05
C GLY A 215 -0.50 -6.74 7.35
N ASN A 216 -0.88 -6.47 8.60
CA ASN A 216 -1.97 -5.54 8.92
C ASN A 216 -1.56 -4.07 8.73
N SER A 217 -2.41 -3.27 8.07
CA SER A 217 -2.13 -1.87 7.73
C SER A 217 -1.99 -0.97 8.95
N ARG A 218 -2.68 -1.28 10.07
CA ARG A 218 -2.52 -0.52 11.31
C ARG A 218 -1.12 -0.70 11.90
N LEU A 219 -0.53 -1.88 11.75
CA LEU A 219 0.85 -2.14 12.20
C LEU A 219 1.86 -1.42 11.30
N GLY A 220 1.64 -1.40 9.98
CA GLY A 220 2.41 -0.59 9.04
C GLY A 220 2.38 0.90 9.39
N ARG A 221 1.18 1.47 9.53
CA ARG A 221 0.97 2.86 9.94
C ARG A 221 1.62 3.20 11.29
N CYS A 222 1.62 2.25 12.24
CA CYS A 222 2.32 2.42 13.51
C CYS A 222 3.82 2.59 13.29
N HIS A 223 4.43 1.75 12.45
CA HIS A 223 5.85 1.86 12.10
C HIS A 223 6.18 3.12 11.32
N ASP A 224 5.34 3.56 10.37
CA ASP A 224 5.53 4.82 9.66
C ASP A 224 5.56 6.02 10.61
N LEU A 225 4.60 6.08 11.54
CA LEU A 225 4.55 7.15 12.54
C LEU A 225 5.76 7.10 13.50
N GLN A 226 6.21 5.90 13.89
CA GLN A 226 7.43 5.75 14.69
C GLN A 226 8.65 6.23 13.91
N ALA A 227 8.77 5.87 12.63
CA ALA A 227 9.85 6.33 11.76
C ALA A 227 9.88 7.87 11.67
N LYS A 228 8.72 8.48 11.42
CA LYS A 228 8.54 9.93 11.42
C LYS A 228 8.97 10.58 12.75
N CYS A 229 8.48 10.08 13.88
CA CYS A 229 8.83 10.64 15.18
C CYS A 229 10.33 10.50 15.50
N PHE A 230 10.94 9.35 15.18
CA PHE A 230 12.37 9.16 15.37
C PHE A 230 13.21 10.05 14.45
N SER A 231 12.77 10.26 13.20
CA SER A 231 13.43 11.17 12.26
C SER A 231 13.43 12.60 12.80
N ARG A 232 12.28 13.10 13.29
CA ARG A 232 12.14 14.41 13.95
C ARG A 232 13.04 14.59 15.17
N LEU A 233 13.34 13.49 15.87
CA LEU A 233 14.24 13.50 17.03
C LEU A 233 15.73 13.33 16.65
N GLY A 234 16.08 13.33 15.36
CA GLY A 234 17.44 13.10 14.87
C GLY A 234 17.94 11.65 15.03
N LYS A 235 17.04 10.71 15.37
CA LYS A 235 17.36 9.30 15.64
C LYS A 235 17.23 8.45 14.38
N HIS A 236 17.97 8.81 13.34
CA HIS A 236 17.81 8.28 11.98
C HIS A 236 17.98 6.75 11.89
N ARG A 237 18.91 6.14 12.63
CA ARG A 237 19.05 4.67 12.68
C ARG A 237 17.77 3.97 13.15
N GLN A 238 17.11 4.52 14.17
CA GLN A 238 15.85 3.96 14.67
C GLN A 238 14.73 4.21 13.66
N ALA A 239 14.70 5.40 13.06
CA ALA A 239 13.73 5.74 12.02
C ALA A 239 13.82 4.78 10.83
N ALA A 240 15.01 4.56 10.28
CA ALA A 240 15.27 3.62 9.20
C ALA A 240 14.84 2.19 9.56
N GLY A 241 15.12 1.74 10.78
CA GLY A 241 14.67 0.43 11.28
C GLY A 241 13.14 0.27 11.25
N HIS A 242 12.40 1.32 11.59
CA HIS A 242 10.93 1.31 11.52
C HIS A 242 10.41 1.41 10.08
N ALA A 243 11.02 2.23 9.23
CA ALA A 243 10.66 2.33 7.82
C ALA A 243 10.82 0.99 7.08
N ILE A 244 11.91 0.25 7.33
CA ILE A 244 12.11 -1.09 6.74
C ILE A 244 11.05 -2.10 7.21
N ARG A 245 10.64 -2.03 8.48
CA ARG A 245 9.54 -2.88 8.97
C ARG A 245 8.23 -2.53 8.28
N SER A 246 7.95 -1.24 8.09
CA SER A 246 6.77 -0.81 7.32
C SER A 246 6.83 -1.30 5.87
N ALA A 247 7.96 -1.15 5.19
CA ALA A 247 8.17 -1.68 3.84
C ALA A 247 7.96 -3.20 3.76
N THR A 248 8.38 -3.94 4.79
CA THR A 248 8.15 -5.40 4.89
C THR A 248 6.67 -5.72 4.98
N ILE A 249 5.89 -4.93 5.71
CA ILE A 249 4.43 -5.09 5.81
C ILE A 249 3.77 -4.80 4.45
N VAL A 250 4.21 -3.75 3.75
CA VAL A 250 3.73 -3.42 2.40
C VAL A 250 4.09 -4.53 1.40
N LYS A 251 5.29 -5.12 1.47
CA LYS A 251 5.67 -6.30 0.67
C LYS A 251 4.72 -7.48 0.91
N VAL A 252 4.28 -7.71 2.15
CA VAL A 252 3.33 -8.79 2.48
C VAL A 252 1.92 -8.51 1.92
N GLN A 253 1.54 -7.23 1.82
CA GLN A 253 0.25 -6.77 1.29
C GLN A 253 0.21 -6.73 -0.25
N PHE A 254 1.26 -6.25 -0.89
CA PHE A 254 1.24 -5.97 -2.34
C PHE A 254 2.19 -6.85 -3.16
N GLY A 255 3.11 -7.56 -2.52
CA GLY A 255 4.13 -8.37 -3.19
C GLY A 255 5.48 -7.67 -3.30
N GLY A 256 6.53 -8.43 -3.61
CA GLY A 256 7.90 -7.92 -3.73
C GLY A 256 8.19 -7.15 -5.02
N GLU A 257 7.31 -7.26 -6.01
CA GLU A 257 7.43 -6.58 -7.32
C GLU A 257 6.47 -5.40 -7.44
N SER A 258 5.89 -4.94 -6.33
CA SER A 258 4.88 -3.89 -6.34
C SER A 258 5.50 -2.49 -6.27
N VAL A 259 4.84 -1.52 -6.89
CA VAL A 259 5.25 -0.11 -6.81
C VAL A 259 5.12 0.45 -5.39
N GLU A 260 4.14 -0.03 -4.62
CA GLU A 260 3.95 0.35 -3.21
C GLU A 260 5.17 -0.06 -2.38
N TYR A 261 5.70 -1.26 -2.60
CA TYR A 261 6.91 -1.70 -1.91
C TYR A 261 8.12 -0.85 -2.33
N GLY A 262 8.26 -0.55 -3.63
CA GLY A 262 9.30 0.35 -4.12
C GLY A 262 9.27 1.74 -3.47
N LYS A 263 8.08 2.35 -3.36
CA LYS A 263 7.87 3.65 -2.70
C LYS A 263 8.19 3.62 -1.21
N GLU A 264 7.84 2.56 -0.49
CA GLU A 264 8.23 2.44 0.92
C GLU A 264 9.73 2.22 1.11
N LEU A 265 10.38 1.48 0.20
CA LEU A 265 11.84 1.33 0.21
C LEU A 265 12.55 2.64 -0.08
N PHE A 266 11.97 3.53 -0.88
CA PHE A 266 12.52 4.87 -1.12
C PHE A 266 12.62 5.65 0.19
N LYS A 267 11.52 5.73 0.97
CA LYS A 267 11.53 6.37 2.30
C LYS A 267 12.53 5.73 3.26
N ALA A 268 12.66 4.40 3.23
CA ALA A 268 13.65 3.71 4.03
C ALA A 268 15.09 4.09 3.61
N SER A 269 15.33 4.26 2.31
CA SER A 269 16.63 4.65 1.76
C SER A 269 17.03 6.05 2.20
N GLU A 270 16.12 7.02 2.17
CA GLU A 270 16.36 8.37 2.69
C GLU A 270 16.83 8.33 4.16
N LEU A 271 16.13 7.57 5.00
CA LEU A 271 16.48 7.45 6.42
C LEU A 271 17.79 6.69 6.67
N LEU A 272 18.13 5.72 5.81
CA LEU A 272 19.41 5.01 5.86
C LEU A 272 20.57 5.91 5.46
N ALA A 273 20.39 6.76 4.44
CA ALA A 273 21.36 7.76 4.04
C ALA A 273 21.64 8.75 5.18
N LEU A 274 20.57 9.29 5.81
CA LEU A 274 20.69 10.15 6.99
C LEU A 274 21.34 9.44 8.19
N ALA A 275 21.16 8.13 8.33
CA ALA A 275 21.79 7.33 9.38
C ALA A 275 23.25 6.96 9.08
N GLY A 276 23.77 7.24 7.87
CA GLY A 276 25.11 6.85 7.43
C GLY A 276 25.28 5.34 7.23
N GLU A 277 24.20 4.57 7.07
CA GLU A 277 24.23 3.11 6.98
C GLU A 277 24.40 2.61 5.53
N ARG A 278 25.59 2.86 4.97
CA ARG A 278 25.90 2.63 3.54
C ARG A 278 25.56 1.24 3.02
N ASP A 279 25.93 0.17 3.73
CA ASP A 279 25.68 -1.21 3.24
C ASP A 279 24.19 -1.53 3.14
N ARG A 280 23.41 -1.12 4.15
CA ARG A 280 21.95 -1.32 4.16
C ARG A 280 21.26 -0.40 3.17
N LEU A 281 21.77 0.82 2.99
CA LEU A 281 21.30 1.74 1.96
C LEU A 281 21.46 1.10 0.58
N GLN A 282 22.64 0.60 0.23
CA GLN A 282 22.90 -0.04 -1.06
C GLN A 282 21.91 -1.19 -1.32
N GLN A 283 21.78 -2.12 -0.36
CA GLN A 283 20.86 -3.27 -0.50
C GLN A 283 19.39 -2.84 -0.69
N THR A 284 18.97 -1.79 0.02
CA THR A 284 17.60 -1.27 -0.06
C THR A 284 17.38 -0.54 -1.38
N ALA A 285 18.35 0.29 -1.78
CA ALA A 285 18.32 1.09 -2.98
C ALA A 285 18.35 0.25 -4.25
N ASP A 286 19.10 -0.86 -4.29
CA ASP A 286 19.13 -1.76 -5.44
C ASP A 286 17.74 -2.30 -5.79
N ILE A 287 16.99 -2.72 -4.76
CA ILE A 287 15.61 -3.20 -4.92
C ILE A 287 14.69 -2.04 -5.31
N CYS A 288 14.82 -0.90 -4.63
CA CYS A 288 14.00 0.28 -4.90
C CYS A 288 14.18 0.79 -6.34
N LEU A 289 15.41 0.98 -6.82
CA LEU A 289 15.73 1.40 -8.18
C LEU A 289 15.15 0.44 -9.21
N ARG A 290 15.28 -0.88 -9.00
CA ARG A 290 14.71 -1.88 -9.89
C ARG A 290 13.18 -1.72 -10.02
N LEU A 291 12.49 -1.56 -8.90
CA LEU A 291 11.03 -1.39 -8.88
C LEU A 291 10.60 -0.04 -9.47
N LEU A 292 11.22 1.06 -9.07
CA LEU A 292 10.91 2.37 -9.61
C LEU A 292 11.18 2.42 -11.12
N ARG A 293 12.25 1.79 -11.62
CA ARG A 293 12.52 1.72 -13.05
C ARG A 293 11.50 0.90 -13.83
N LEU A 294 11.04 -0.22 -13.26
CA LEU A 294 10.00 -1.05 -13.85
C LEU A 294 8.71 -0.26 -14.09
N TYR A 295 8.29 0.54 -13.11
CA TYR A 295 7.03 1.29 -13.18
C TYR A 295 7.18 2.65 -13.87
N TYR A 296 8.22 3.40 -13.54
CA TYR A 296 8.39 4.80 -13.95
C TYR A 296 9.43 5.03 -15.05
N GLY A 297 10.23 4.02 -15.42
CA GLY A 297 11.28 4.17 -16.44
C GLY A 297 12.58 4.73 -15.86
N ASN A 298 13.28 5.57 -16.61
CA ASN A 298 14.59 6.08 -16.18
C ASN A 298 14.46 7.35 -15.32
N ALA A 299 15.61 7.88 -14.85
CA ALA A 299 15.68 9.12 -14.07
C ALA A 299 14.97 10.30 -14.74
N ASP A 300 15.04 10.40 -16.08
CA ASP A 300 14.34 11.42 -16.87
C ASP A 300 12.81 11.36 -16.77
N SER A 301 12.24 10.27 -16.23
CA SER A 301 10.80 10.08 -16.07
C SER A 301 10.34 10.13 -14.61
N CYS A 302 11.26 10.04 -13.65
CA CYS A 302 10.95 9.96 -12.22
C CYS A 302 12.07 10.57 -11.36
N PRO A 303 11.84 11.74 -10.73
CA PRO A 303 12.83 12.40 -9.88
C PRO A 303 13.35 11.52 -8.74
N LEU A 304 12.49 10.64 -8.20
CA LEU A 304 12.86 9.71 -7.13
C LEU A 304 14.04 8.80 -7.52
N ILE A 305 14.18 8.45 -8.81
CA ILE A 305 15.29 7.61 -9.27
C ILE A 305 16.60 8.41 -9.20
N SER A 306 16.61 9.66 -9.69
CA SER A 306 17.79 10.52 -9.60
C SER A 306 18.16 10.84 -8.15
N GLU A 307 17.18 11.09 -7.29
CA GLU A 307 17.41 11.34 -5.87
C GLU A 307 18.05 10.14 -5.18
N LEU A 308 17.55 8.93 -5.46
CA LEU A 308 18.12 7.71 -4.89
C LEU A 308 19.53 7.44 -5.42
N GLU A 309 19.81 7.72 -6.69
CA GLU A 309 21.15 7.62 -7.27
C GLU A 309 22.13 8.59 -6.61
N VAL A 310 21.69 9.82 -6.30
CA VAL A 310 22.50 10.81 -5.56
C VAL A 310 22.78 10.35 -4.12
N MET A 311 21.83 9.71 -3.44
CA MET A 311 22.03 9.18 -2.08
C MET A 311 23.11 8.10 -2.01
N LEU A 312 23.44 7.45 -3.13
CA LEU A 312 24.44 6.38 -3.21
C LEU A 312 25.87 6.89 -3.48
N LEU A 313 26.05 8.18 -3.82
CA LEU A 313 27.35 8.83 -4.03
C LEU A 313 28.01 9.22 -2.70
#